data_AF-A0A812UKC4-F1
#
_entry.id   AF-A0A812UKC4-F1
#
_cell.length_a   1.000
_cell.length_b   1.000
_cell.length_c   1.000
_cell.angle_alpha   90.00
_cell.angle_beta   90.00
_cell.angle_gamma   90.00
#
_symmetry.space_group_name_H-M   'P 1'
#
loop_
_entity.id
_entity.type
_entity.pdbx_description
1 polymer ?
#
loop_
_entity_poly.entity_id
_entity_poly.type
_entity_poly.pdbx_seq_one_letter_code
_entity_poly.pdbx_strand_id
1 'polypeptide(L)'
;EYAASIEDAAAVGLAIFFHDVIYNPRAGSPQNEKDSADLFDLFAQEALPSGAPPGHQKGLLASKVRRWIEQTAHHKCADGDAMDCRLFMDFDMAVLGRPWEEYEEYSRQIRQEYSHVPE
;
A
#
# COMPACT_ATOMS: atom_id res chain seq x y z
N GLU A 1 -8.59 -2.40 -15.63
CA GLU A 1 -8.12 -1.31 -16.50
C GLU A 1 -6.59 -1.32 -16.68
N TYR A 2 -5.82 -1.26 -15.60
CA TYR A 2 -4.35 -1.15 -15.66
C TYR A 2 -3.56 -2.45 -15.83
N ALA A 3 -4.21 -3.60 -16.00
CA ALA A 3 -3.53 -4.91 -16.00
C ALA A 3 -2.43 -5.05 -17.07
N ALA A 4 -2.57 -4.35 -18.21
CA ALA A 4 -1.58 -4.35 -19.28
C ALA A 4 -0.38 -3.41 -19.02
N SER A 5 -0.51 -2.49 -18.05
CA SER A 5 0.51 -1.51 -17.68
C SER A 5 1.33 -1.91 -16.46
N ILE A 6 0.92 -2.97 -15.75
CA ILE A 6 1.60 -3.48 -14.57
C ILE A 6 2.68 -4.47 -15.00
N GLU A 7 3.94 -4.17 -14.68
CA GLU A 7 5.07 -5.03 -15.03
C GLU A 7 5.28 -6.15 -14.00
N ASP A 8 5.14 -5.83 -12.71
CA ASP A 8 5.32 -6.74 -11.58
C ASP A 8 4.01 -6.90 -10.79
N ALA A 9 3.07 -7.66 -11.38
CA ALA A 9 1.75 -7.89 -10.80
C ALA A 9 1.79 -8.53 -9.40
N ALA A 10 2.82 -9.33 -9.13
CA ALA A 10 3.01 -9.92 -7.80
C ALA A 10 3.36 -8.85 -6.76
N ALA A 11 4.30 -7.95 -7.07
CA ALA A 11 4.65 -6.85 -6.17
C ALA A 11 3.46 -5.92 -5.92
N VAL A 12 2.75 -5.51 -6.98
CA VAL A 12 1.57 -4.63 -6.85
C VAL A 12 0.48 -5.31 -6.03
N GLY A 13 0.17 -6.58 -6.30
CA GLY A 13 -0.85 -7.32 -5.56
C GLY A 13 -0.51 -7.48 -4.08
N LEU A 14 0.75 -7.76 -3.75
CA LEU A 14 1.21 -7.83 -2.36
C LEU A 14 1.15 -6.46 -1.68
N ALA A 15 1.58 -5.38 -2.34
CA ALA A 15 1.48 -4.03 -1.78
C ALA A 15 0.03 -3.63 -1.50
N ILE A 16 -0.89 -3.86 -2.45
CA ILE A 16 -2.33 -3.61 -2.25
C ILE A 16 -2.86 -4.41 -1.05
N PHE A 17 -2.50 -5.69 -0.93
CA PHE A 17 -3.00 -6.51 0.18
C PHE A 17 -2.45 -6.07 1.53
N PHE A 18 -1.17 -5.71 1.60
CA PHE A 18 -0.48 -5.51 2.87
C PHE A 18 -0.40 -4.06 3.35
N HIS A 19 -0.60 -3.04 2.51
CA HIS A 19 -0.31 -1.64 2.91
C HIS A 19 -1.07 -1.16 4.16
N ASP A 20 -2.34 -1.56 4.31
CA ASP A 20 -3.21 -1.23 5.45
C ASP A 20 -3.67 -2.48 6.22
N VAL A 21 -2.89 -3.57 6.20
CA VAL A 21 -3.25 -4.80 6.91
C VAL A 21 -3.31 -4.60 8.43
N ILE A 22 -2.46 -3.72 8.95
CA ILE A 22 -2.57 -3.17 10.31
C ILE A 22 -3.17 -1.78 10.18
N TYR A 23 -4.38 -1.62 10.74
CA TYR A 23 -5.09 -0.36 10.70
C TYR A 23 -5.61 0.02 12.09
N ASN A 24 -4.99 1.04 12.66
CA ASN A 24 -5.44 1.66 13.91
C ASN A 24 -5.63 3.17 13.68
N PRO A 25 -6.88 3.67 13.65
CA PRO A 25 -7.16 5.09 13.38
C PRO A 25 -6.69 6.03 14.49
N ARG A 26 -6.33 5.49 15.66
CA ARG A 26 -5.77 6.26 16.79
C ARG A 26 -4.25 6.24 16.81
N ALA A 27 -3.62 5.43 15.97
CA ALA A 27 -2.17 5.46 15.83
C ALA A 27 -1.75 6.74 15.10
N GLY A 28 -0.63 7.33 15.51
CA GLY A 28 -0.05 8.43 14.75
C GLY A 28 0.56 7.90 13.45
N SER A 29 0.49 8.67 12.37
CA SER A 29 1.29 8.38 11.18
C SER A 29 2.78 8.55 11.51
N PRO A 30 3.69 7.66 11.05
CA PRO A 30 3.46 6.57 10.10
C PRO A 30 3.45 5.16 10.75
N GLN A 31 2.76 4.99 11.89
CA GLN A 31 2.84 3.75 12.66
C GLN A 31 2.14 2.57 11.97
N ASN A 32 0.97 2.78 11.36
CA ASN A 32 0.23 1.72 10.68
C ASN A 32 1.03 1.17 9.50
N GLU A 33 1.62 2.05 8.70
CA GLU A 33 2.43 1.72 7.53
C GLU A 33 3.67 0.92 7.94
N LYS A 34 4.32 1.33 9.04
CA LYS A 34 5.46 0.60 9.60
C LYS A 34 5.05 -0.79 10.09
N ASP A 35 3.97 -0.90 10.85
CA ASP A 35 3.52 -2.19 11.40
C ASP A 35 3.05 -3.15 10.31
N SER A 36 2.38 -2.63 9.28
CA SER A 36 2.00 -3.36 8.06
C SER A 36 3.23 -3.85 7.29
N ALA A 37 4.26 -3.02 7.13
CA ALA A 37 5.52 -3.39 6.51
C ALA A 37 6.28 -4.47 7.31
N ASP A 38 6.29 -4.36 8.64
CA ASP A 38 6.91 -5.34 9.53
C ASP A 38 6.16 -6.69 9.49
N LEU A 39 4.82 -6.68 9.45
CA LEU A 39 4.03 -7.90 9.25
C LEU A 39 4.29 -8.53 7.89
N PHE A 40 4.40 -7.71 6.83
CA PHE A 40 4.73 -8.21 5.50
C PHE A 40 6.11 -8.87 5.46
N ASP A 41 7.11 -8.34 6.16
CA ASP A 41 8.43 -8.98 6.22
C ASP A 41 8.38 -10.37 6.86
N LEU A 42 7.58 -10.56 7.91
CA LEU A 42 7.35 -11.88 8.50
C LEU A 42 6.71 -12.84 7.50
N PHE A 43 5.62 -12.39 6.85
CA PHE A 43 4.98 -13.16 5.79
C PHE A 43 5.95 -13.51 4.66
N ALA A 44 6.75 -12.54 4.21
CA ALA A 44 7.71 -12.72 3.15
C ALA A 44 8.73 -13.81 3.52
N GLN A 45 9.27 -13.76 4.74
CA GLN A 45 10.22 -14.75 5.25
C GLN A 45 9.63 -16.16 5.30
N GLU A 46 8.36 -16.31 5.67
CA GLU A 46 7.72 -17.62 5.83
C GLU A 46 7.14 -18.19 4.52
N ALA A 47 6.49 -17.35 3.72
CA ALA A 47 5.60 -17.78 2.65
C ALA A 47 6.15 -17.56 1.23
N LEU A 48 7.06 -16.60 1.01
CA LEU A 48 7.59 -16.37 -0.33
C LEU A 48 8.62 -17.44 -0.72
N PRO A 49 8.50 -18.02 -1.93
CA PRO A 49 9.40 -19.07 -2.39
C PRO A 49 10.82 -18.51 -2.61
N SER A 50 11.83 -19.30 -2.27
CA SER A 50 13.24 -18.93 -2.52
C SER A 50 13.61 -18.90 -4.01
N GLY A 51 12.87 -19.64 -4.84
CA GLY A 51 13.05 -19.70 -6.29
C GLY A 51 12.05 -18.80 -7.00
N ALA A 52 12.55 -17.83 -7.74
CA ALA A 52 11.73 -16.95 -8.56
C ALA A 52 12.49 -16.60 -9.85
N PRO A 53 11.79 -16.14 -10.91
CA PRO A 53 12.45 -15.61 -12.10
C PRO A 53 13.49 -14.53 -11.74
N PRO A 54 14.52 -14.31 -12.59
CA PRO A 54 15.43 -13.19 -12.42
C PRO A 54 14.67 -11.87 -12.21
N GLY A 55 14.96 -11.14 -11.13
CA GLY A 55 14.22 -9.92 -10.75
C GLY A 55 13.17 -10.12 -9.65
N HIS A 56 12.73 -11.35 -9.39
CA HIS A 56 11.73 -11.71 -8.38
C HIS A 56 12.31 -12.46 -7.18
N GLN A 57 13.64 -12.45 -7.04
CA GLN A 57 14.29 -13.08 -5.89
C GLN A 57 13.63 -12.60 -4.60
N LYS A 58 13.33 -13.54 -3.70
CA LYS A 58 12.59 -13.31 -2.46
C LYS A 58 12.96 -12.00 -1.75
N GLY A 59 14.26 -11.75 -1.55
CA GLY A 59 14.73 -10.53 -0.88
C GLY A 59 14.48 -9.24 -1.67
N LEU A 60 14.57 -9.28 -3.00
CA LEU A 60 14.29 -8.11 -3.85
C LEU A 60 12.80 -7.80 -3.87
N LEU A 61 11.94 -8.81 -4.00
CA LEU A 61 10.48 -8.63 -3.96
C LEU A 61 10.04 -8.12 -2.58
N ALA A 62 10.55 -8.72 -1.50
CA ALA A 62 10.23 -8.31 -0.14
C ALA A 62 10.67 -6.85 0.12
N SER A 63 11.92 -6.51 -0.18
CA SER A 63 12.42 -5.14 0.00
C SER A 63 11.64 -4.12 -0.82
N LYS A 64 11.24 -4.47 -2.05
CA LYS A 64 10.43 -3.61 -2.92
C LYS A 64 9.05 -3.34 -2.32
N VAL A 65 8.31 -4.40 -1.97
CA VAL A 65 6.95 -4.29 -1.43
C VAL A 65 6.96 -3.59 -0.08
N ARG A 66 7.88 -3.95 0.83
CA ARG A 66 8.06 -3.27 2.11
C ARG A 66 8.21 -1.76 1.92
N ARG A 67 9.10 -1.36 1.00
CA ARG A 67 9.33 0.06 0.71
C ARG A 67 8.08 0.75 0.16
N TRP A 68 7.30 0.09 -0.71
CA TRP A 68 6.06 0.66 -1.23
C TRP A 68 5.02 0.86 -0.14
N ILE A 69 4.88 -0.09 0.79
CA ILE A 69 4.02 0.05 1.97
C ILE A 69 4.46 1.25 2.81
N GLU A 70 5.75 1.38 3.12
CA GLU A 70 6.24 2.52 3.91
C GLU A 70 6.02 3.88 3.20
N GLN A 71 5.99 3.91 1.86
CA GLN A 71 5.78 5.13 1.07
C GLN A 71 4.33 5.65 1.10
N THR A 72 3.34 4.83 1.48
CA THR A 72 1.92 5.26 1.55
C THR A 72 1.73 6.30 2.65
N ALA A 73 2.57 6.31 3.68
CA ALA A 73 2.55 7.32 4.75
C ALA A 73 2.61 8.77 4.23
N HIS A 74 3.21 8.98 3.06
CA HIS A 74 3.30 10.29 2.42
C HIS A 74 2.75 10.31 0.99
N HIS A 75 2.25 9.16 0.49
CA HIS A 75 1.79 8.96 -0.88
C HIS A 75 2.79 9.51 -1.93
N LYS A 76 4.08 9.22 -1.73
CA LYS A 76 5.17 9.76 -2.57
C LYS A 76 6.12 8.67 -3.06
N CYS A 77 6.22 8.57 -4.37
CA CYS A 77 7.30 7.82 -5.03
C CYS A 77 8.57 8.68 -5.10
N ALA A 78 9.73 8.04 -5.02
CA ALA A 78 11.00 8.66 -5.37
C ALA A 78 11.15 8.75 -6.89
N ASP A 79 11.99 9.68 -7.38
CA ASP A 79 12.18 9.93 -8.82
C ASP A 79 12.59 8.66 -9.60
N GLY A 80 13.31 7.75 -8.97
CA GLY A 80 13.75 6.47 -9.54
C GLY A 80 12.81 5.27 -9.36
N ASP A 81 11.64 5.44 -8.76
CA ASP A 81 10.72 4.32 -8.56
C ASP A 81 10.01 3.92 -9.86
N ALA A 82 9.71 2.62 -9.97
CA ALA A 82 9.04 2.04 -11.13
C ALA A 82 7.63 2.61 -11.32
N MET A 83 7.10 2.53 -12.55
CA MET A 83 5.73 2.95 -12.85
C MET A 83 4.70 2.22 -11.97
N ASP A 84 4.92 0.93 -11.68
CA ASP A 84 4.08 0.14 -10.78
C ASP A 84 3.92 0.76 -9.39
N CYS A 85 4.97 1.40 -8.86
CA CYS A 85 4.88 2.11 -7.58
C CYS A 85 3.92 3.29 -7.66
N ARG A 86 3.97 4.05 -8.77
CA ARG A 86 3.09 5.21 -9.00
C ARG A 86 1.65 4.78 -9.20
N LEU A 87 1.43 3.71 -9.98
CA LEU A 87 0.11 3.11 -10.14
C LEU A 87 -0.45 2.63 -8.80
N PHE A 88 0.37 1.98 -7.96
CA PHE A 88 -0.06 1.56 -6.63
C PHE A 88 -0.50 2.76 -5.76
N MET A 89 0.27 3.86 -5.74
CA MET A 89 -0.13 5.08 -5.02
C MET A 89 -1.44 5.67 -5.56
N ASP A 90 -1.61 5.68 -6.89
CA ASP A 90 -2.87 6.12 -7.51
C ASP A 90 -4.05 5.22 -7.14
N PHE A 91 -3.83 3.91 -6.99
CA PHE A 91 -4.87 2.96 -6.56
C PHE A 91 -5.31 3.20 -5.12
N ASP A 92 -4.36 3.47 -4.23
CA ASP A 92 -4.62 3.82 -2.83
C ASP A 92 -5.45 5.12 -2.73
N MET A 93 -5.09 6.13 -3.52
CA MET A 93 -5.78 7.42 -3.56
C MET A 93 -7.01 7.46 -4.48
N ALA A 94 -7.39 6.34 -5.13
CA ALA A 94 -8.43 6.32 -6.17
C ALA A 94 -9.81 6.79 -5.65
N VAL A 95 -10.05 6.69 -4.34
CA VAL A 95 -11.28 7.16 -3.70
C VAL A 95 -11.52 8.66 -3.92
N LEU A 96 -10.45 9.46 -4.05
CA LEU A 96 -10.54 10.91 -4.29
C LEU A 96 -11.10 11.26 -5.67
N GLY A 97 -11.02 10.33 -6.64
CA GLY A 97 -11.54 10.52 -7.99
C GLY A 97 -12.96 9.98 -8.21
N ARG A 98 -13.61 9.45 -7.17
CA ARG A 98 -14.96 8.88 -7.28
C ARG A 98 -16.04 9.95 -7.50
N PRO A 99 -17.21 9.58 -8.04
CA PRO A 99 -18.36 10.48 -8.09
C PRO A 99 -18.65 11.11 -6.72
N TRP A 100 -19.12 12.36 -6.73
CA TRP A 100 -19.28 13.15 -5.49
C TRP A 100 -20.10 12.42 -4.41
N GLU A 101 -21.22 11.80 -4.79
CA GLU A 101 -22.09 11.08 -3.87
C GLU A 101 -21.37 9.90 -3.17
N GLU A 102 -20.49 9.19 -3.89
CA GLU A 102 -19.69 8.10 -3.32
C GLU A 102 -18.58 8.62 -2.41
N TYR A 103 -17.93 9.72 -2.79
CA TYR A 103 -16.88 10.34 -1.98
C TYR A 103 -17.44 10.95 -0.69
N GLU A 104 -18.62 11.58 -0.76
CA GLU A 104 -19.30 12.15 0.41
C GLU A 104 -19.60 11.06 1.45
N GLU A 105 -20.15 9.92 1.02
CA GLU A 105 -20.41 8.78 1.90
C GLU A 105 -19.13 8.22 2.52
N TYR A 106 -18.08 8.03 1.71
CA TYR A 106 -16.76 7.61 2.21
C TYR A 106 -16.24 8.59 3.27
N SER A 107 -16.26 9.90 2.99
CA SER A 107 -15.77 10.93 3.92
C SER A 107 -16.52 10.90 5.26
N ARG A 108 -17.83 10.63 5.23
CA ARG A 108 -18.67 10.51 6.42
C ARG A 108 -18.29 9.28 7.26
N GLN A 109 -17.93 8.17 6.63
CA GLN A 109 -17.44 6.97 7.31
C GLN A 109 -16.08 7.22 7.95
N ILE A 110 -15.14 7.86 7.23
CA ILE A 110 -13.85 8.28 7.79
C ILE A 110 -14.05 9.23 8.97
N ARG A 111 -15.00 10.18 8.90
CA ARG A 111 -15.31 11.07 10.03
C ARG A 111 -15.80 10.32 11.27
N GLN A 112 -16.58 9.25 11.11
CA GLN A 112 -17.04 8.43 12.23
C GLN A 112 -15.87 7.72 12.92
N GLU A 113 -14.96 7.16 12.14
CA GLU A 113 -13.75 6.52 12.62
C GLU A 113 -12.83 7.50 13.37
N TYR A 114 -12.63 8.68 12.79
CA TYR A 114 -11.84 9.76 13.38
C TYR A 114 -12.67 10.68 14.30
N SER A 115 -13.79 10.20 14.86
CA SER A 115 -14.63 10.95 15.84
C SER A 115 -13.87 11.44 17.07
N HIS A 116 -12.75 10.80 17.39
CA HIS A 116 -11.86 11.15 18.49
C HIS A 116 -10.96 12.37 18.20
N VAL A 117 -10.84 12.79 16.93
CA VAL A 117 -10.13 14.02 16.53
C VAL A 117 -11.09 15.21 16.61
N PRO A 118 -10.72 16.31 17.28
CA PRO A 118 -11.51 17.54 17.33
C PRO A 118 -11.75 18.16 15.94
N GLU A 119 -12.77 19.01 15.85
CA GLU A 119 -13.05 19.84 14.66
C GLU A 119 -12.13 21.06 14.57
#